data_AF-A0A4R0KWK4-F1
#
_entry.id   AF-A0A4R0KWK4-F1
#
_cell.length_a   1.000
_cell.length_b   1.000
_cell.length_c   1.000
_cell.angle_alpha   90.00
_cell.angle_beta   90.00
_cell.angle_gamma   90.00
#
_symmetry.space_group_name_H-M   'P 1'
#
loop_
_entity.id
_entity.type
_entity.pdbx_description
1 polymer ?
#
loop_
_entity_poly.entity_id
_entity_poly.type
_entity_poly.pdbx_seq_one_letter_code
_entity_poly.pdbx_strand_id
1 'polypeptide(L)'
;MNDQIDHHEVESVTCLIDGVEHVCSLEETATPDSHWTLVLTTPDGTKWTGAGQGLWTAFVELRRQLEPLGHRMCCAGARIDAHMRGGRWTGGDIVDILSRRTMLGIRHKAFVFDYAPPAKIATVDEQSARTDRWFHTPWWRALLPGDPVR
;
A
#
# COMPACT_ATOMS: atom_id res chain seq x y z
N MET A 1 2.79 28.09 13.90
CA MET A 1 3.53 27.19 13.00
C MET A 1 2.92 27.38 11.63
N ASN A 2 3.70 27.75 10.62
CA ASN A 2 3.18 27.83 9.26
C ASN A 2 2.92 26.40 8.80
N ASP A 3 1.68 26.10 8.43
CA ASP A 3 1.26 24.89 7.71
C ASP A 3 1.83 24.94 6.28
N GLN A 4 3.16 25.01 6.17
CA GLN A 4 3.84 25.04 4.90
C GLN A 4 3.77 23.63 4.33
N ILE A 5 2.97 23.45 3.28
CA ILE A 5 2.92 22.22 2.49
C ILE A 5 4.18 22.19 1.62
N ASP A 6 4.95 21.11 1.69
CA ASP A 6 6.14 20.90 0.85
C ASP A 6 5.89 19.95 -0.33
N HIS A 7 4.81 19.17 -0.25
CA HIS A 7 4.34 18.31 -1.33
C HIS A 7 2.82 18.32 -1.43
N HIS A 8 2.31 18.44 -2.65
CA HIS A 8 0.89 18.30 -2.99
C HIS A 8 0.77 17.62 -4.34
N GLU A 9 0.03 16.51 -4.37
CA GLU A 9 -0.25 15.76 -5.59
C GLU A 9 -1.69 15.27 -5.58
N VAL A 10 -2.30 15.17 -6.76
CA VAL A 10 -3.62 14.58 -6.92
C VAL A 10 -3.55 13.59 -8.06
N GLU A 11 -3.83 12.33 -7.77
CA GLU A 11 -3.82 11.25 -8.75
C GLU A 11 -5.12 10.45 -8.73
N SER A 12 -5.29 9.60 -9.74
CA SER A 12 -6.43 8.69 -9.84
C SER A 12 -6.04 7.30 -9.38
N VAL A 13 -6.78 6.76 -8.42
CA VAL A 13 -6.60 5.39 -7.93
C VAL A 13 -7.84 4.57 -8.18
N THR A 14 -7.68 3.31 -8.59
CA THR A 14 -8.81 2.38 -8.70
C THR A 14 -9.14 1.83 -7.32
N CYS A 15 -10.42 1.85 -6.94
CA CYS A 15 -10.91 1.25 -5.71
C CYS A 15 -12.04 0.27 -6.03
N LEU A 16 -12.08 -0.86 -5.32
CA LEU A 16 -13.23 -1.74 -5.27
C LEU A 16 -14.14 -1.26 -4.13
N ILE A 17 -15.26 -0.62 -4.46
CA ILE A 17 -16.29 -0.16 -3.53
C ILE A 17 -17.52 -1.04 -3.75
N ASP A 18 -18.03 -1.68 -2.71
CA ASP A 18 -19.18 -2.60 -2.79
C ASP A 18 -19.08 -3.66 -3.90
N GLY A 19 -17.85 -4.12 -4.19
CA GLY A 19 -17.57 -5.11 -5.23
C GLY A 19 -17.51 -4.58 -6.66
N VAL A 20 -17.63 -3.26 -6.86
CA VAL A 20 -17.54 -2.59 -8.15
C VAL A 20 -16.26 -1.74 -8.21
N GLU A 21 -15.57 -1.76 -9.34
CA GLU A 21 -14.40 -0.89 -9.55
C GLU A 21 -14.85 0.54 -9.85
N HIS A 22 -14.30 1.48 -9.08
CA HIS A 22 -14.47 2.92 -9.26
C HIS A 22 -13.10 3.58 -9.42
N VAL A 23 -13.05 4.61 -10.26
CA VAL A 23 -11.91 5.53 -10.30
C VAL A 23 -12.15 6.60 -9.24
N CYS A 24 -11.29 6.65 -8.24
CA CYS A 24 -11.33 7.60 -7.13
C CYS A 24 -10.20 8.61 -7.27
N SER A 25 -10.40 9.80 -6.72
CA SER A 25 -9.33 10.80 -6.58
C SER A 25 -8.60 10.55 -5.27
N LEU A 26 -7.27 10.54 -5.32
CA LEU A 26 -6.41 10.51 -4.15
C LEU A 26 -5.62 11.81 -4.10
N GLU A 27 -5.84 12.60 -3.06
CA GLU A 27 -5.06 13.81 -2.79
C GLU A 27 -4.01 13.50 -1.72
N GLU A 28 -2.77 13.85 -2.02
CA GLU A 28 -1.61 13.65 -1.18
C GLU A 28 -1.06 15.00 -0.73
N THR A 29 -0.83 15.14 0.57
CA THR A 29 -0.19 16.32 1.13
C THR A 29 0.88 15.89 2.12
N ALA A 30 2.03 16.55 2.07
CA ALA A 30 3.06 16.40 3.10
C ALA A 30 3.47 17.75 3.68
N THR A 31 3.91 17.71 4.93
CA THR A 31 4.55 18.82 5.63
C THR A 31 6.05 18.54 5.82
N PRO A 32 6.89 19.58 6.04
CA PRO A 32 8.34 19.44 6.21
C PRO A 32 8.81 18.50 7.31
N ASP A 33 7.96 18.22 8.31
CA ASP A 33 8.22 17.24 9.36
C ASP A 33 7.88 15.80 8.95
N SER A 34 7.63 15.56 7.65
CA SER A 34 7.26 14.26 7.08
C SER A 34 5.92 13.72 7.60
N HIS A 35 5.02 14.60 8.03
CA HIS A 35 3.63 14.22 8.23
C HIS A 35 2.91 14.19 6.88
N TRP A 36 2.28 13.07 6.57
CA TRP A 36 1.51 12.87 5.34
C TRP A 36 0.04 12.81 5.66
N THR A 37 -0.78 13.43 4.82
CA THR A 37 -2.24 13.30 4.81
C THR A 37 -2.69 12.88 3.42
N LEU A 38 -3.47 11.81 3.37
CA LEU A 38 -4.09 11.25 2.18
C LEU A 38 -5.60 11.42 2.27
N VAL A 39 -6.22 11.98 1.23
CA VAL A 39 -7.67 12.12 1.14
C VAL A 39 -8.16 11.36 -0.10
N LEU A 40 -8.84 10.25 0.14
CA LEU A 40 -9.52 9.50 -0.92
C LEU A 40 -10.93 10.05 -1.10
N THR A 41 -11.29 10.42 -2.33
CA THR A 41 -12.64 10.86 -2.70
C THR A 41 -13.21 9.93 -3.78
N THR A 42 -14.36 9.35 -3.50
CA THR A 42 -15.12 8.52 -4.46
C THR A 42 -15.97 9.39 -5.40
N PRO A 43 -16.46 8.82 -6.53
CA PRO A 43 -17.29 9.57 -7.47
C PRO A 43 -18.59 10.15 -6.89
N ASP A 44 -19.13 9.56 -5.82
CA ASP A 44 -20.32 10.06 -5.13
C ASP A 44 -20.02 11.18 -4.12
N GLY A 45 -18.75 11.52 -3.94
CA GLY A 45 -18.27 12.55 -3.01
C GLY A 45 -17.92 12.05 -1.62
N THR A 46 -18.07 10.75 -1.32
CA THR A 46 -17.66 10.18 -0.02
C THR A 46 -16.14 10.25 0.12
N LYS A 47 -15.69 10.67 1.31
CA LYS A 47 -14.28 10.88 1.62
C LYS A 47 -13.79 10.06 2.80
N TRP A 48 -12.54 9.61 2.71
CA TRP A 48 -11.78 9.03 3.81
C TRP A 48 -10.41 9.68 3.89
N THR A 49 -9.90 9.83 5.11
CA THR A 49 -8.64 10.54 5.35
C THR A 49 -7.70 9.68 6.19
N GLY A 50 -6.55 9.31 5.64
CA GLY A 50 -5.46 8.70 6.40
C GLY A 50 -4.36 9.72 6.66
N ALA A 51 -3.79 9.72 7.87
CA ALA A 51 -2.69 10.61 8.21
C ALA A 51 -1.66 9.90 9.07
N GLY A 52 -0.39 10.31 8.97
CA GLY A 52 0.68 9.68 9.73
C GLY A 52 2.07 10.19 9.43
N GLN A 53 3.02 9.72 10.23
CA GLN A 53 4.45 9.97 10.01
C GLN A 53 4.93 9.08 8.85
N GLY A 54 5.10 9.67 7.66
CA GLY A 54 5.43 9.01 6.41
C GLY A 54 4.22 8.52 5.60
N LEU A 55 4.38 8.50 4.26
CA LEU A 55 3.34 8.15 3.29
C LEU A 55 2.72 6.76 3.56
N TRP A 56 3.55 5.75 3.85
CA TRP A 56 3.08 4.40 4.17
C TRP A 56 2.16 4.35 5.39
N THR A 57 2.48 5.12 6.44
CA THR A 57 1.66 5.17 7.65
C THR A 57 0.29 5.77 7.34
N ALA A 58 0.26 6.91 6.62
CA ALA A 58 -0.99 7.52 6.18
C ALA A 58 -1.81 6.58 5.29
N PHE A 59 -1.16 5.84 4.39
CA PHE A 59 -1.79 4.85 3.52
C PHE A 59 -2.41 3.67 4.30
N VAL A 60 -1.70 3.14 5.30
CA VAL A 60 -2.23 2.09 6.19
C VAL A 60 -3.42 2.59 6.99
N GLU A 61 -3.36 3.81 7.54
CA GLU A 61 -4.47 4.41 8.29
C GLU A 61 -5.71 4.68 7.41
N LEU A 62 -5.50 5.08 6.16
CA LEU A 62 -6.59 5.20 5.17
C LEU A 62 -7.24 3.84 4.91
N ARG A 63 -6.43 2.80 4.66
CA ARG A 63 -6.91 1.44 4.43
C ARG A 63 -7.68 0.86 5.62
N ARG A 64 -7.24 1.13 6.85
CA ARG A 64 -7.92 0.69 8.08
C ARG A 64 -9.35 1.23 8.22
N GLN A 65 -9.67 2.33 7.54
CA GLN A 65 -11.04 2.87 7.50
C GLN A 65 -11.88 2.22 6.40
N LEU A 66 -11.27 1.92 5.24
CA LEU A 66 -11.93 1.35 4.06
C LEU A 66 -12.22 -0.15 4.23
N GLU A 67 -11.24 -0.91 4.71
CA GLU A 67 -11.29 -2.37 4.72
C GLU A 67 -12.43 -2.96 5.58
N PRO A 68 -12.80 -2.41 6.75
CA PRO A 68 -13.96 -2.87 7.52
C PRO A 68 -15.30 -2.70 6.79
N LEU A 69 -15.38 -1.79 5.81
CA LEU A 69 -16.55 -1.59 4.96
C LEU A 69 -16.56 -2.55 3.75
N GLY A 70 -15.56 -3.41 3.62
CA GLY A 70 -15.37 -4.28 2.46
C GLY A 70 -14.77 -3.57 1.25
N HIS A 71 -14.38 -2.30 1.38
CA HIS A 71 -13.74 -1.53 0.32
C HIS A 71 -12.25 -1.86 0.21
N ARG A 72 -11.70 -1.80 -1.01
CA ARG A 72 -10.28 -2.10 -1.26
C ARG A 72 -9.66 -1.09 -2.22
N MET A 73 -8.46 -0.62 -1.91
CA MET A 73 -7.65 0.15 -2.86
C MET A 73 -6.93 -0.83 -3.80
N CYS A 74 -7.12 -0.70 -5.10
CA CYS A 74 -6.54 -1.57 -6.13
C CYS A 74 -5.16 -1.05 -6.57
N CYS A 75 -4.25 -0.93 -5.60
CA CYS A 75 -2.90 -0.43 -5.82
C CYS A 75 -1.82 -1.39 -5.30
N ALA A 76 -0.58 -1.21 -5.75
CA ALA A 76 0.52 -2.10 -5.47
C ALA A 76 0.82 -2.16 -3.97
N GLY A 77 0.69 -1.05 -3.25
CA GLY A 77 0.83 -0.98 -1.80
C GLY A 77 -0.18 -1.83 -1.05
N ALA A 78 -1.36 -2.11 -1.61
CA ALA A 78 -2.39 -2.94 -0.98
C ALA A 78 -2.29 -4.43 -1.33
N ARG A 79 -1.30 -4.83 -2.13
CA ARG A 79 -1.15 -6.24 -2.50
C ARG A 79 -0.76 -7.10 -1.31
N ILE A 80 -1.26 -8.34 -1.29
CA ILE A 80 -0.91 -9.36 -0.28
C ILE A 80 0.62 -9.53 -0.15
N ASP A 81 1.34 -9.43 -1.26
CA ASP A 81 2.79 -9.63 -1.36
C ASP A 81 3.60 -8.32 -1.34
N ALA A 82 2.98 -7.17 -1.07
CA ALA A 82 3.72 -5.91 -0.96
C ALA A 82 4.23 -5.68 0.46
N HIS A 83 5.45 -5.17 0.56
CA HIS A 83 6.07 -4.79 1.82
C HIS A 83 6.89 -3.51 1.66
N MET A 84 6.58 -2.50 2.48
CA MET A 84 7.41 -1.32 2.65
C MET A 84 8.60 -1.66 3.55
N ARG A 85 9.83 -1.51 3.07
CA ARG A 85 11.00 -1.63 3.95
C ARG A 85 11.00 -0.46 4.93
N GLY A 86 11.04 -0.76 6.22
CA GLY A 86 11.32 0.25 7.24
C GLY A 86 12.70 0.87 6.99
N GLY A 87 12.74 2.18 6.72
CA GLY A 87 13.98 2.91 6.50
C GLY A 87 13.76 4.28 5.88
N ARG A 88 14.64 5.22 6.22
CA ARG A 88 14.59 6.65 5.84
C ARG A 88 14.65 6.94 4.33
N TRP A 89 14.80 5.94 3.47
CA TRP A 89 15.41 6.09 2.14
C TRP A 89 14.46 6.17 0.95
N THR A 90 13.13 6.19 1.14
CA THR A 90 12.18 6.31 0.01
C THR A 90 11.00 7.25 0.25
N GLY A 91 10.92 8.00 1.36
CA GLY A 91 9.72 8.81 1.64
C GLY A 91 8.42 8.00 1.83
N GLY A 92 8.48 6.67 1.68
CA GLY A 92 7.34 5.77 1.79
C GLY A 92 6.56 5.54 0.49
N ASP A 93 7.14 5.86 -0.68
CA ASP A 93 6.47 5.81 -2.00
C ASP A 93 6.64 4.48 -2.76
N ILE A 94 7.64 3.66 -2.42
CA ILE A 94 7.97 2.42 -3.13
C ILE A 94 7.85 1.20 -2.22
N VAL A 95 7.11 0.18 -2.67
CA VAL A 95 7.03 -1.14 -2.02
C VAL A 95 7.88 -2.18 -2.74
N ASP A 96 8.43 -3.13 -1.98
CA ASP A 96 8.98 -4.37 -2.53
C ASP A 96 7.87 -5.41 -2.69
N ILE A 97 7.87 -6.14 -3.81
CA ILE A 97 6.95 -7.24 -4.09
C ILE A 97 7.61 -8.57 -3.70
N LEU A 98 7.24 -9.08 -2.53
CA LEU A 98 7.71 -10.31 -1.90
C LEU A 98 7.29 -11.56 -2.67
N SER A 99 8.14 -11.97 -3.60
CA SER A 99 7.92 -13.08 -4.51
C SER A 99 9.09 -14.05 -4.48
N ARG A 100 8.92 -15.28 -4.98
CA ARG A 100 10.01 -16.27 -5.11
C ARG A 100 11.33 -15.68 -5.63
N ARG A 101 11.25 -14.71 -6.56
CA ARG A 101 12.40 -13.99 -7.13
C ARG A 101 13.12 -13.09 -6.10
N THR A 102 12.38 -12.40 -5.22
CA THR A 102 13.00 -11.58 -4.17
C THR A 102 13.69 -12.43 -3.11
N MET A 103 13.21 -13.65 -2.83
CA MET A 103 13.93 -14.62 -1.99
C MET A 103 15.28 -15.03 -2.60
N LEU A 104 15.39 -15.01 -3.93
CA LEU A 104 16.63 -15.25 -4.67
C LEU A 104 17.44 -13.97 -4.94
N GLY A 105 17.12 -12.87 -4.25
CA GLY A 105 17.84 -11.61 -4.33
C GLY A 105 17.45 -10.68 -5.49
N ILE A 106 16.52 -11.10 -6.36
CA ILE A 106 16.04 -10.26 -7.47
C ILE A 106 14.99 -9.30 -6.95
N ARG A 107 15.30 -8.01 -6.91
CA ARG A 107 14.37 -6.98 -6.44
C ARG A 107 13.24 -6.78 -7.45
N HIS A 108 12.02 -6.65 -6.93
CA HIS A 108 10.84 -6.29 -7.69
C HIS A 108 10.13 -5.20 -6.90
N LYS A 109 9.94 -4.04 -7.52
CA LYS A 109 9.46 -2.82 -6.87
C LYS A 109 8.30 -2.23 -7.65
N ALA A 110 7.43 -1.51 -6.95
CA ALA A 110 6.35 -0.71 -7.52
C ALA A 110 6.13 0.53 -6.65
N PHE A 111 5.59 1.60 -7.23
CA PHE A 111 5.09 2.72 -6.44
C PHE A 111 3.83 2.29 -5.67
N VAL A 112 3.58 2.87 -4.49
CA VAL A 112 2.47 2.49 -3.61
C VAL A 112 1.12 2.54 -4.33
N PHE A 113 0.93 3.55 -5.18
CA PHE A 113 -0.34 3.79 -5.87
C PHE A 113 -0.42 3.21 -7.30
N ASP A 114 0.65 2.58 -7.80
CA ASP A 114 0.60 1.84 -9.07
C ASP A 114 -0.55 0.83 -9.07
N TYR A 115 -1.30 0.72 -10.16
CA TYR A 115 -2.45 -0.19 -10.22
C TYR A 115 -2.07 -1.66 -9.90
N ALA A 116 -2.93 -2.33 -9.14
CA ALA A 116 -2.87 -3.77 -8.93
C ALA A 116 -4.27 -4.40 -8.99
N PRO A 117 -4.42 -5.59 -9.61
CA PRO A 117 -5.73 -6.21 -9.78
C PRO A 117 -6.35 -6.61 -8.43
N PRO A 118 -7.69 -6.49 -8.26
CA PRO A 118 -8.38 -6.81 -7.00
C PRO A 118 -8.04 -8.18 -6.41
N ALA A 119 -7.83 -9.19 -7.26
CA ALA A 119 -7.49 -10.55 -6.85
C ALA A 119 -6.14 -10.68 -6.12
N LYS A 120 -5.29 -9.64 -6.16
CA LYS A 120 -4.02 -9.60 -5.42
C LYS A 120 -4.07 -8.71 -4.18
N ILE A 121 -5.17 -8.00 -3.96
CA ILE A 121 -5.32 -7.05 -2.86
C ILE A 121 -5.73 -7.80 -1.60
N ALA A 122 -5.14 -7.40 -0.49
CA ALA A 122 -5.39 -7.97 0.83
C ALA A 122 -5.74 -6.89 1.84
N THR A 123 -6.25 -7.28 2.99
CA THR A 123 -6.34 -6.38 4.13
C THR A 123 -4.96 -6.06 4.70
N VAL A 124 -4.85 -5.01 5.50
CA VAL A 124 -3.62 -4.65 6.23
C VAL A 124 -3.15 -5.83 7.08
N ASP A 125 -4.07 -6.48 7.78
CA ASP A 125 -3.76 -7.61 8.66
C ASP A 125 -3.31 -8.85 7.87
N GLU A 126 -3.96 -9.16 6.75
CA GLU A 126 -3.57 -10.26 5.87
C GLU A 126 -2.17 -10.04 5.27
N GLN A 127 -1.90 -8.81 4.83
CA GLN A 127 -0.60 -8.39 4.30
C GLN A 127 0.49 -8.50 5.37
N SER A 128 0.22 -8.01 6.59
CA SER A 128 1.13 -8.12 7.73
C SER A 128 1.43 -9.58 8.06
N ALA A 129 0.39 -10.41 8.20
CA ALA A 129 0.56 -11.82 8.53
C ALA A 129 1.33 -12.59 7.45
N ARG A 130 1.14 -12.29 6.17
CA ARG A 130 1.96 -12.89 5.09
C ARG A 130 3.40 -12.40 5.15
N THR A 131 3.61 -11.12 5.37
CA THR A 131 4.95 -10.52 5.48
C THR A 131 5.74 -11.18 6.61
N ASP A 132 5.12 -11.40 7.77
CA ASP A 132 5.75 -12.10 8.90
C ASP A 132 6.15 -13.53 8.51
N ARG A 133 5.23 -14.29 7.89
CA ARG A 133 5.54 -15.63 7.37
C ARG A 133 6.68 -15.61 6.36
N TRP A 134 6.75 -14.59 5.51
CA TRP A 134 7.82 -14.42 4.52
C TRP A 134 9.19 -14.30 5.19
N PHE A 135 9.33 -13.43 6.20
CA PHE A 135 10.60 -13.24 6.91
C PHE A 135 11.04 -14.47 7.71
N HIS A 136 10.09 -15.30 8.15
CA HIS A 136 10.39 -16.57 8.81
C HIS A 136 10.58 -17.75 7.84
N THR A 137 10.36 -17.54 6.54
CA THR A 137 10.52 -18.60 5.54
C THR A 137 12.00 -18.75 5.14
N PRO A 138 12.59 -19.95 5.29
CA PRO A 138 13.94 -20.20 4.79
C PRO A 138 14.03 -20.02 3.27
N TRP A 139 15.09 -19.35 2.81
CA TRP A 139 15.28 -19.05 1.38
C TRP A 139 15.21 -20.29 0.47
N TRP A 140 15.63 -21.47 0.96
CA TRP A 140 15.63 -22.71 0.17
C TRP A 140 14.21 -23.16 -0.22
N ARG A 141 13.16 -22.70 0.48
CA ARG A 141 11.77 -22.95 0.04
C ARG A 141 11.49 -22.34 -1.32
N ALA A 142 12.20 -21.28 -1.71
CA ALA A 142 12.14 -20.73 -3.06
C ALA A 142 12.74 -21.66 -4.12
N LEU A 143 13.33 -22.81 -3.78
CA LEU A 143 13.74 -23.82 -4.75
C LEU A 143 12.61 -24.81 -5.07
N LEU A 144 11.61 -24.93 -4.20
CA LEU A 144 10.47 -25.82 -4.39
C LEU A 144 9.41 -25.20 -5.34
N PRO A 145 8.58 -26.04 -6.02
CA PRO A 145 7.44 -25.54 -6.76
C PRO A 145 6.38 -24.95 -5.83
N GLY A 146 5.67 -23.91 -6.31
CA GLY A 146 4.60 -23.23 -5.56
C GLY A 146 5.04 -21.91 -4.91
N ASP A 147 4.15 -21.38 -4.08
CA ASP A 147 4.40 -20.18 -3.26
C ASP A 147 5.23 -20.59 -2.03
N PRO A 148 6.42 -20.01 -1.80
CA PRO A 148 7.27 -20.40 -0.67
C PRO A 148 6.64 -20.08 0.70
N VAL A 149 5.64 -19.20 0.75
CA VAL A 149 5.00 -18.68 1.98
C VAL A 149 3.56 -19.19 2.15
N ARG A 150 3.18 -20.24 1.40
CA ARG A 150 1.93 -20.96 1.62
C ARG A 150 1.94 -21.74 2.93
#